data_AF-A0A552B636-F1
#
_entry.id   AF-A0A552B636-F1
#
_cell.length_a   1.000
_cell.length_b   1.000
_cell.length_c   1.000
_cell.angle_alpha   90.00
_cell.angle_beta   90.00
_cell.angle_gamma   90.00
#
_symmetry.space_group_name_H-M   'P 1'
#
loop_
_entity.id
_entity.type
_entity.pdbx_description
1 polymer ?
#
loop_
_entity_poly.entity_id
_entity_poly.type
_entity_poly.pdbx_seq_one_letter_code
_entity_poly.pdbx_strand_id
1 'polypeptide(L)' 'MKQLIVHIRDQEKAETLSKILTALDFVDSVEIIEDQTTLSDNEQDFFALAGLWEDRDITPKSIREAAWREENR' A
#
# COMPACT_ATOMS: atom_id res chain seq x y z
N MET A 1 21.73 -24.84 -12.61
CA MET A 1 20.57 -24.74 -11.69
C MET A 1 19.38 -24.23 -12.48
N LYS A 2 18.19 -24.78 -12.25
CA LYS A 2 16.95 -24.35 -12.93
C LYS A 2 15.97 -23.91 -11.85
N GLN A 3 15.32 -22.76 -12.04
CA GLN A 3 14.39 -22.18 -11.09
C GLN A 3 12.97 -22.15 -11.68
N LEU A 4 11.98 -22.48 -10.86
CA LEU A 4 10.57 -22.39 -11.18
C LEU A 4 9.91 -21.44 -10.18
N ILE A 5 9.17 -20.44 -10.66
CA ILE A 5 8.41 -19.50 -9.84
C ILE A 5 6.93 -19.76 -10.10
N VAL A 6 6.16 -19.99 -9.04
CA VAL A 6 4.71 -20.27 -9.11
C VAL A 6 3.96 -19.21 -8.30
N HIS A 7 3.08 -18.46 -8.94
CA HIS A 7 2.19 -17.53 -8.25
C HIS A 7 0.91 -18.26 -7.83
N ILE A 8 0.63 -18.25 -6.53
CA ILE A 8 -0.51 -18.97 -5.94
C ILE A 8 -1.39 -17.93 -5.26
N ARG A 9 -2.69 -17.95 -5.56
CA ARG A 9 -3.65 -16.97 -5.00
C ARG A 9 -4.20 -17.36 -3.63
N ASP A 10 -4.05 -18.62 -3.27
CA ASP A 10 -4.66 -19.23 -2.09
C ASP A 10 -3.55 -19.72 -1.15
N GLN A 11 -3.51 -19.15 0.04
CA GLN A 11 -2.45 -19.40 1.02
C GLN A 11 -2.46 -20.84 1.55
N GLU A 12 -3.63 -21.42 1.81
CA GLU A 12 -3.73 -22.81 2.29
C GLU A 12 -3.23 -23.79 1.22
N LYS A 13 -3.52 -23.51 -0.05
CA LYS A 13 -3.01 -24.29 -1.18
C LYS A 13 -1.50 -24.11 -1.37
N ALA A 14 -0.96 -22.92 -1.09
CA ALA A 14 0.47 -22.65 -1.17
C ALA A 14 1.25 -23.48 -0.15
N GLU A 15 0.77 -23.59 1.09
CA GLU A 15 1.37 -24.46 2.10
C GLU A 15 1.34 -25.93 1.70
N THR A 16 0.23 -26.39 1.14
CA THR A 16 0.08 -27.78 0.67
C THR A 16 1.08 -28.09 -0.44
N LEU A 17 1.23 -27.17 -1.41
CA LEU A 17 2.20 -27.33 -2.49
C LEU A 17 3.64 -27.31 -1.98
N SER A 18 3.96 -26.42 -1.03
CA SER A 18 5.27 -26.36 -0.38
C SER A 18 5.66 -27.71 0.25
N LYS A 19 4.72 -28.36 0.96
CA LYS A 19 4.94 -29.68 1.56
C LYS A 19 5.22 -30.76 0.51
N ILE A 20 4.51 -30.72 -0.63
CA ILE A 20 4.73 -31.65 -1.74
C ILE A 20 6.11 -31.43 -2.37
N LEU A 21 6.48 -30.18 -2.66
CA LEU A 21 7.76 -29.84 -3.27
C LEU A 21 8.94 -30.22 -2.38
N THR A 22 8.82 -30.01 -1.06
CA THR A 22 9.86 -30.38 -0.08
C THR A 22 10.06 -31.89 0.02
N ALA A 23 9.05 -32.70 -0.36
CA ALA A 23 9.15 -34.16 -0.33
C ALA A 23 9.92 -34.74 -1.55
N LEU A 24 10.22 -33.91 -2.55
CA LEU A 24 10.92 -34.34 -3.76
C LEU A 24 12.44 -34.27 -3.54
N ASP A 25 13.14 -35.35 -3.88
CA ASP A 25 14.58 -35.54 -3.64
C ASP A 25 15.49 -34.62 -4.47
N PHE A 26 14.95 -33.99 -5.50
CA PHE A 26 15.66 -33.06 -6.38
C PHE A 26 15.41 -31.58 -6.07
N VAL A 27 14.63 -31.28 -5.03
CA VAL A 27 14.33 -29.90 -4.62
C VAL A 27 15.28 -29.51 -3.50
N ASP A 28 16.20 -28.58 -3.80
CA ASP A 28 17.18 -28.08 -2.82
C ASP A 28 16.53 -27.16 -1.76
N SER A 29 15.62 -26.28 -2.17
CA SER A 29 14.91 -25.36 -1.27
C SER A 29 13.56 -24.92 -1.82
N VAL A 30 12.63 -24.57 -0.91
CA VAL A 30 11.31 -24.01 -1.23
C VAL A 30 11.16 -22.70 -0.46
N GLU A 31 10.94 -21.60 -1.18
CA GLU A 31 10.74 -20.27 -0.61
C GLU A 31 9.32 -19.80 -0.90
N ILE A 32 8.59 -19.36 0.14
CA ILE A 32 7.30 -18.70 0.01
C ILE A 32 7.55 -17.20 0.18
N ILE A 33 7.44 -16.46 -0.91
CA ILE A 33 7.49 -15.01 -0.90
C ILE A 33 6.05 -14.54 -0.76
N GLU A 34 5.66 -14.17 0.45
CA GLU A 34 4.45 -13.40 0.64
C GLU A 34 4.73 -11.99 0.12
N ASP A 35 3.93 -11.53 -0.84
CA ASP A 35 3.89 -10.12 -1.17
C ASP A 35 3.37 -9.40 0.07
N GLN A 36 4.30 -8.97 0.92
CA GLN A 36 4.07 -7.88 1.84
C GLN A 36 3.96 -6.61 1.00
N THR A 37 2.90 -6.52 0.20
CA THR A 37 2.20 -5.24 0.10
C THR A 37 1.68 -4.96 1.50
N THR A 38 2.60 -4.58 2.39
CA THR A 38 2.36 -3.41 3.19
C THR A 38 1.87 -2.40 2.17
N LEU A 39 0.54 -2.23 2.11
CA LEU A 39 0.03 -0.89 1.96
C LEU A 39 0.83 -0.14 3.00
N SER A 40 1.95 0.49 2.57
CA SER A 40 2.64 1.40 3.44
C SER A 40 1.51 2.29 3.92
N ASP A 41 1.29 2.33 5.21
CA ASP A 41 0.45 3.33 5.84
C ASP A 41 1.17 4.66 5.62
N ASN A 42 1.18 5.07 4.34
CA ASN A 42 1.41 6.40 3.84
C ASN A 42 0.06 7.13 3.90
N GLU A 43 -0.81 6.77 4.87
CA GLU A 43 -1.39 7.80 5.70
C GLU A 43 -0.22 8.59 6.31
N GLN A 44 0.38 9.47 5.49
CA GLN A 44 1.08 10.63 5.99
C GLN A 44 0.15 11.19 7.07
N ASP A 45 0.56 11.04 8.33
CA ASP A 45 -0.27 11.31 9.51
C ASP A 45 -1.17 12.49 9.18
N PHE A 46 -2.48 12.24 8.99
CA PHE A 46 -3.40 13.29 8.54
C PHE A 46 -3.31 14.53 9.46
N PHE A 47 -2.96 14.27 10.72
CA PHE A 47 -2.70 15.27 11.74
C PHE A 47 -1.29 15.90 11.70
N ALA A 48 -0.28 15.28 11.09
CA ALA A 48 1.01 15.93 10.80
C ALA A 48 0.85 17.09 9.81
N LEU A 49 -0.21 17.05 8.98
CA LEU A 49 -0.55 18.13 8.05
C LEU A 49 -1.40 19.25 8.70
N ALA A 50 -1.85 19.08 9.96
CA ALA A 50 -2.70 20.06 10.64
C ALA A 50 -1.99 21.41 10.87
N GLY A 51 -0.66 21.41 10.99
CA GLY A 51 0.14 22.63 11.13
C GLY A 51 0.26 23.47 9.84
N LEU A 52 -0.12 22.93 8.68
CA LEU A 52 -0.05 23.67 7.40
C LEU A 52 -0.95 24.91 7.35
N TRP A 53 -1.92 25.00 8.27
CA TRP A 53 -2.89 26.08 8.32
C TRP A 53 -2.72 27.00 9.55
N GLU A 54 -1.73 26.75 10.41
CA GLU A 54 -1.53 27.49 11.67
C GLU A 54 -1.32 29.00 11.45
N ASP A 55 -0.59 29.38 10.40
CA ASP A 55 -0.32 30.78 10.06
C ASP A 55 -1.32 31.39 9.07
N ARG A 56 -2.40 30.66 8.72
CA ARG A 56 -3.39 31.12 7.73
C ARG A 56 -4.67 31.55 8.43
N ASP A 57 -5.08 32.80 8.21
CA ASP A 57 -6.38 33.31 8.68
C ASP A 57 -7.53 32.74 7.82
N ILE A 58 -7.93 31.51 8.13
CA ILE A 58 -8.99 30.79 7.44
C ILE A 58 -10.29 30.99 8.20
N THR A 59 -11.12 31.90 7.68
CA THR A 59 -12.49 32.09 8.15
C THR A 59 -13.47 31.58 7.10
N PRO A 60 -14.68 31.15 7.49
CA PRO A 60 -15.71 30.76 6.53
C PRO A 60 -16.02 31.85 5.49
N LYS A 61 -15.82 33.12 5.84
CA LYS A 61 -15.96 34.26 4.93
C LYS A 61 -14.84 34.29 3.88
N SER A 62 -13.58 34.16 4.28
CA SER A 62 -12.45 34.18 3.34
C SER A 62 -12.47 33.01 2.37
N ILE A 63 -12.94 31.83 2.81
CA ILE A 63 -13.13 30.67 1.93
C ILE A 63 -14.22 30.95 0.87
N ARG A 64 -15.38 31.47 1.27
CA ARG A 64 -16.47 31.78 0.33
C ARG A 64 -16.06 32.84 -0.69
N GLU A 65 -15.38 33.89 -0.25
CA GLU A 65 -14.88 34.96 -1.13
C GLU A 65 -13.83 34.44 -2.14
N ALA A 66 -12.97 33.51 -1.72
CA ALA A 66 -11.99 32.89 -2.62
C ALA A 66 -12.62 31.91 -3.61
N ALA A 67 -13.60 31.11 -3.17
CA ALA A 67 -14.25 30.10 -3.98
C ALA A 67 -15.27 30.70 -4.98
N TRP A 68 -15.89 31.83 -4.63
CA TRP A 68 -16.81 32.59 -5.47
C TRP A 68 -16.21 33.91 -5.95
N ARG A 69 -14.91 33.94 -6.30
CA ARG A 69 -14.42 35.04 -7.13
C ARG A 69 -15.18 34.99 -8.45
N GLU A 70 -16.23 35.78 -8.57
CA GLU A 70 -16.79 36.14 -9.85
C GLU A 70 -15.64 36.74 -10.65
N GLU A 71 -15.24 36.04 -11.70
CA GLU A 71 -14.32 36.55 -12.71
C GLU A 71 -15.04 37.70 -13.42
N ASN A 72 -15.10 38.85 -12.75
CA ASN A 72 -15.58 40.10 -13.33
C ASN A 72 -14.51 40.58 -14.30
N ARG A 73 -14.64 40.10 -15.54
CA ARG A 73 -13.97 40.61 -16.72
C ARG A 73 -14.65 41.88 -17.24
#